data_AF-A0A535EAS4-F1
#
_entry.id   AF-A0A535EAS4-F1
#
_cell.length_a   1.000
_cell.length_b   1.000
_cell.length_c   1.000
_cell.angle_alpha   90.00
_cell.angle_beta   90.00
_cell.angle_gamma   90.00
#
_symmetry.space_group_name_H-M   'P 1'
#
loop_
_entity.id
_entity.type
_entity.pdbx_description
1 polymer ?
#
loop_
_entity_poly.entity_id
_entity_poly.type
_entity_poly.pdbx_seq_one_letter_code
_entity_poly.pdbx_strand_id
1 'polypeptide(L)'
;MSELPLTLSPEVADALAAGAPVVALETSIVAQGLPAPHNLEAALACEAAVRHAGAVPATVAVLDGELRLGLSRVDLERLALPGPEVRKLSSRDLGPALAARATGATTVAGTTRAAALAGVRFMAT
;
A
#
# COMPACT_ATOMS: atom_id res chain seq x y z
N MET A 1 -19.17 10.13 9.59
CA MET A 1 -17.71 10.15 9.75
C MET A 1 -17.13 10.51 8.39
N SER A 2 -16.21 11.47 8.30
CA SER A 2 -15.58 11.80 7.02
C SER A 2 -14.76 10.59 6.54
N GLU A 3 -15.18 9.97 5.43
CA GLU A 3 -14.43 8.88 4.80
C GLU A 3 -13.22 9.48 4.09
N LEU A 4 -12.02 9.01 4.42
CA LEU A 4 -10.82 9.37 3.70
C LEU A 4 -10.95 8.84 2.26
N PRO A 5 -10.76 9.68 1.22
CA PRO A 5 -10.82 9.20 -0.16
C PRO A 5 -9.73 8.15 -0.37
N LEU A 6 -10.13 6.99 -0.87
CA LEU A 6 -9.24 5.86 -1.17
C LEU A 6 -9.54 5.33 -2.58
N THR A 7 -8.51 4.86 -3.25
CA THR A 7 -8.61 4.26 -4.58
C THR A 7 -8.14 2.81 -4.52
N LEU A 8 -8.97 1.91 -5.04
CA LEU A 8 -8.63 0.50 -5.21
C LEU A 8 -8.13 0.29 -6.63
N SER A 9 -7.12 -0.54 -6.81
CA SER A 9 -6.87 -1.12 -8.13
C SER A 9 -8.08 -1.94 -8.60
N PRO A 10 -8.30 -2.09 -9.92
CA PRO A 10 -9.39 -2.92 -10.44
C PRO A 10 -9.37 -4.35 -9.86
N GLU A 11 -8.19 -4.97 -9.76
CA GLU A 11 -8.04 -6.31 -9.21
C GLU A 11 -8.48 -6.41 -7.74
N VAL A 12 -8.11 -5.43 -6.91
CA VAL A 12 -8.53 -5.40 -5.50
C VAL A 12 -10.03 -5.14 -5.38
N ALA A 13 -10.59 -4.25 -6.19
CA ALA A 13 -12.03 -3.96 -6.20
C ALA A 13 -12.84 -5.20 -6.61
N ASP A 14 -12.44 -5.89 -7.67
CA ASP A 14 -13.09 -7.11 -8.17
C ASP A 14 -13.01 -8.24 -7.13
N ALA A 15 -11.85 -8.43 -6.49
CA ALA A 15 -11.67 -9.42 -5.45
C ALA A 15 -12.60 -9.17 -4.25
N LEU A 16 -12.69 -7.92 -3.78
CA LEU A 16 -13.58 -7.55 -2.69
C LEU A 16 -15.05 -7.75 -3.07
N ALA A 17 -15.45 -7.36 -4.29
CA ALA A 17 -16.81 -7.55 -4.79
C ALA A 17 -17.19 -9.04 -4.91
N ALA A 18 -16.24 -9.90 -5.27
CA ALA A 18 -16.41 -11.35 -5.36
C ALA A 18 -16.30 -12.06 -4.00
N GLY A 19 -15.98 -11.36 -2.91
CA GLY A 19 -15.71 -11.97 -1.60
C GLY A 19 -14.43 -12.80 -1.55
N ALA A 20 -13.52 -12.62 -2.51
CA ALA A 20 -12.22 -13.27 -2.55
C ALA A 20 -11.28 -12.71 -1.47
N PRO A 21 -10.32 -13.51 -0.99
CA PRO A 21 -9.37 -13.06 0.03
C PRO A 21 -8.42 -12.00 -0.53
N VAL A 22 -8.31 -10.88 0.18
CA VAL A 22 -7.37 -9.80 -0.09
C VAL A 22 -6.44 -9.63 1.11
N VAL A 23 -5.14 -9.46 0.86
CA VAL A 23 -4.11 -9.25 1.88
C VAL A 23 -3.43 -7.91 1.63
N ALA A 24 -3.56 -6.98 2.59
CA ALA A 24 -2.85 -5.71 2.53
C ALA A 24 -1.36 -5.87 2.85
N LEU A 25 -0.51 -5.15 2.13
CA LEU A 25 0.95 -5.13 2.33
C LEU A 25 1.42 -3.70 2.57
N GLU A 26 2.26 -3.49 3.58
CA GLU A 26 2.81 -2.16 3.87
C GLU A 26 3.97 -1.78 2.92
N THR A 27 4.28 -0.49 2.85
CA THR A 27 5.35 0.03 1.99
C THR A 27 6.49 0.70 2.75
N SER A 28 6.38 0.88 4.07
CA SER A 28 7.48 1.51 4.84
C SER A 28 8.75 0.69 4.82
N ILE A 29 8.64 -0.65 4.78
CA ILE A 29 9.77 -1.55 4.55
C ILE A 29 10.41 -1.35 3.17
N VAL A 30 9.62 -0.97 2.16
CA VAL A 30 10.09 -0.75 0.77
C VAL A 30 10.86 0.57 0.66
N ALA A 31 10.33 1.64 1.23
CA ALA A 31 10.93 2.97 1.09
C ALA A 31 12.02 3.26 2.13
N GLN A 32 11.95 2.67 3.34
CA GLN A 32 12.88 2.99 4.44
C GLN A 32 13.45 1.78 5.17
N GLY A 33 12.96 0.56 4.93
CA GLY A 33 13.37 -0.64 5.69
C GLY A 33 14.54 -1.40 5.07
N LEU A 34 14.53 -1.59 3.76
CA LEU A 34 15.55 -2.34 3.03
C LEU A 34 16.29 -1.44 2.01
N PRO A 35 17.59 -1.68 1.76
CA PRO A 35 18.31 -0.96 0.71
C PRO A 35 17.93 -1.49 -0.68
N ALA A 36 18.00 -0.63 -1.70
CA ALA A 36 17.89 -1.06 -3.09
C ALA A 36 19.03 -2.04 -3.47
N PRO A 37 18.77 -3.05 -4.32
CA PRO A 37 17.49 -3.39 -4.96
C PRO A 37 16.56 -4.28 -4.09
N HIS A 38 17.03 -4.75 -2.94
CA HIS A 38 16.34 -5.74 -2.10
C HIS A 38 14.97 -5.27 -1.61
N ASN A 39 14.74 -3.97 -1.49
CA ASN A 39 13.43 -3.42 -1.15
C ASN A 39 12.34 -3.77 -2.18
N LEU A 40 12.59 -3.53 -3.47
CA LEU A 40 11.66 -3.84 -4.53
C LEU A 40 11.51 -5.35 -4.70
N GLU A 41 12.63 -6.09 -4.63
CA GLU A 41 12.61 -7.56 -4.73
C GLU A 41 11.76 -8.18 -3.62
N ALA A 42 11.91 -7.72 -2.38
CA ALA A 42 11.09 -8.17 -1.26
C ALA A 42 9.60 -7.83 -1.45
N ALA A 43 9.27 -6.61 -1.89
CA ALA A 43 7.90 -6.22 -2.16
C ALA A 43 7.22 -7.13 -3.21
N LEU A 44 7.90 -7.37 -4.32
CA LEU A 44 7.41 -8.23 -5.40
C LEU A 44 7.31 -9.70 -4.95
N ALA A 45 8.27 -10.19 -4.16
CA ALA A 45 8.22 -11.53 -3.59
C ALA A 45 7.03 -11.70 -2.63
N CYS A 46 6.73 -10.69 -1.80
CA CYS A 46 5.54 -10.69 -0.95
C CYS A 46 4.24 -10.72 -1.77
N GLU A 47 4.12 -9.90 -2.82
CA GLU A 47 2.95 -9.95 -3.72
C GLU A 47 2.81 -11.33 -4.37
N ALA A 48 3.90 -11.91 -4.86
CA ALA A 48 3.91 -13.24 -5.46
C ALA A 48 3.51 -14.34 -4.45
N ALA A 49 3.97 -14.26 -3.20
CA ALA A 49 3.62 -15.21 -2.16
C ALA A 49 2.13 -15.18 -1.82
N VAL A 50 1.53 -13.97 -1.71
CA VAL A 50 0.09 -13.81 -1.51
C VAL A 50 -0.71 -14.44 -2.67
N ARG A 51 -0.28 -14.19 -3.91
CA ARG A 51 -0.89 -14.78 -5.11
C ARG A 51 -0.78 -16.30 -5.13
N HIS A 52 0.39 -16.84 -4.79
CA HIS A 52 0.61 -18.29 -4.71
C HIS A 52 -0.30 -18.96 -3.68
N ALA A 53 -0.62 -18.25 -2.58
CA ALA A 53 -1.57 -18.70 -1.57
C ALA A 53 -3.05 -18.57 -1.99
N GLY A 54 -3.34 -18.06 -3.20
CA GLY A 54 -4.71 -17.92 -3.73
C GLY A 54 -5.43 -16.64 -3.29
N ALA A 55 -4.70 -15.63 -2.81
CA ALA A 55 -5.25 -14.34 -2.43
C ALA A 55 -4.75 -13.20 -3.33
N VAL A 56 -5.43 -12.06 -3.29
CA VAL A 56 -5.04 -10.86 -4.03
C VAL A 56 -4.22 -9.93 -3.12
N PRO A 57 -2.98 -9.56 -3.50
CA PRO A 57 -2.20 -8.59 -2.76
C PRO A 57 -2.72 -7.17 -2.97
N ALA A 58 -2.81 -6.41 -1.89
CA ALA A 58 -3.18 -5.00 -1.90
C ALA A 58 -2.06 -4.19 -1.23
N THR A 59 -0.96 -3.97 -1.95
CA THR A 59 0.12 -3.09 -1.48
C THR A 59 -0.40 -1.66 -1.32
N VAL A 60 -0.06 -1.00 -0.21
CA VAL A 60 -0.67 0.27 0.20
C VAL A 60 0.34 1.41 0.22
N ALA A 61 -0.01 2.56 -0.35
CA ALA A 61 0.75 3.79 -0.22
C ALA A 61 -0.14 5.03 -0.44
N VAL A 62 0.38 6.21 -0.10
CA VAL A 62 -0.16 7.47 -0.61
C VAL A 62 0.72 7.94 -1.75
N LEU A 63 0.14 8.15 -2.94
CA LEU A 63 0.86 8.66 -4.12
C LEU A 63 0.22 9.95 -4.60
N ASP A 64 0.99 11.04 -4.64
CA ASP A 64 0.57 12.34 -5.18
C ASP A 64 -0.74 12.88 -4.56
N GLY A 65 -0.98 12.56 -3.27
CA GLY A 65 -2.19 12.90 -2.52
C GLY A 65 -3.32 11.89 -2.56
N GLU A 66 -3.10 10.68 -3.05
CA GLU A 66 -4.13 9.64 -3.21
C GLU A 66 -3.75 8.40 -2.41
N LEU A 67 -4.62 7.97 -1.49
CA LEU A 67 -4.44 6.71 -0.75
C LEU A 67 -4.86 5.54 -1.64
N ARG A 68 -3.89 4.70 -2.01
CA ARG A 68 -4.11 3.60 -2.96
C ARG A 68 -3.94 2.24 -2.30
N LEU A 69 -4.79 1.28 -2.67
CA LEU A 69 -4.66 -0.14 -2.31
C LEU A 69 -4.59 -0.99 -3.59
N GLY A 70 -3.48 -1.73 -3.73
CA GLY A 70 -3.09 -2.37 -4.97
C GLY A 70 -2.29 -1.40 -5.82
N LEU A 71 -0.97 -1.45 -5.69
CA LEU A 71 -0.05 -0.64 -6.47
C LEU A 71 0.29 -1.34 -7.78
N SER A 72 0.54 -0.56 -8.82
CA SER A 72 1.21 -1.09 -10.01
C SER A 72 2.69 -1.33 -9.73
N ARG A 73 3.34 -2.13 -10.59
CA ARG A 73 4.80 -2.29 -10.53
C ARG A 73 5.55 -0.95 -10.61
N VAL A 74 5.07 -0.03 -11.45
CA VAL A 74 5.67 1.30 -11.63
C VAL A 74 5.53 2.14 -10.35
N ASP A 75 4.38 2.05 -9.68
CA ASP A 75 4.16 2.72 -8.40
C ASP A 75 5.10 2.18 -7.31
N LEU A 76 5.29 0.86 -7.25
CA LEU A 76 6.24 0.22 -6.34
C LEU A 76 7.69 0.63 -6.62
N GLU A 77 8.08 0.66 -7.90
CA GLU A 77 9.41 1.13 -8.32
C GLU A 77 9.63 2.59 -7.91
N ARG A 78 8.62 3.46 -8.03
CA ARG A 78 8.69 4.86 -7.56
C ARG A 78 8.97 4.96 -6.06
N LEU A 79 8.47 4.04 -5.24
CA LEU A 79 8.70 4.00 -3.80
C LEU A 79 10.06 3.39 -3.42
N ALA A 80 10.59 2.51 -4.25
CA ALA A 80 11.83 1.78 -4.00
C ALA A 80 13.09 2.54 -4.46
N LEU A 81 12.96 3.44 -5.43
CA LEU A 81 14.09 4.19 -5.99
C LEU A 81 14.56 5.31 -5.05
N PRO A 82 15.89 5.59 -5.00
CA PRO A 82 16.39 6.82 -4.42
C PRO A 82 15.81 8.02 -5.19
N GLY A 83 15.14 8.94 -4.49
CA GLY A 83 14.35 9.98 -5.15
C GLY A 83 13.85 11.07 -4.20
N PRO A 84 12.85 11.87 -4.63
CA PRO A 84 12.21 12.86 -3.76
C PRO A 84 11.65 12.20 -2.50
N GLU A 85 11.58 12.96 -1.40
CA GLU A 85 11.28 12.47 -0.06
C GLU A 85 9.98 11.64 -0.02
N VAL A 86 10.09 10.32 0.10
CA VAL A 86 8.98 9.41 0.40
C VAL A 86 8.74 9.47 1.90
N ARG A 87 7.64 10.12 2.31
CA ARG A 87 7.30 10.26 3.72
C ARG A 87 6.94 8.91 4.33
N LYS A 88 7.30 8.70 5.59
CA LYS A 88 6.85 7.54 6.37
C LYS A 88 5.52 7.89 7.05
N LEU A 89 4.43 7.23 6.66
CA LEU A 89 3.07 7.60 7.04
C LEU A 89 2.46 6.59 8.03
N SER A 90 2.21 7.04 9.26
CA SER A 90 1.32 6.36 10.21
C SER A 90 -0.15 6.77 9.98
N SER A 91 -1.08 6.16 10.72
CA SER A 91 -2.52 6.44 10.60
C SER A 91 -2.86 7.93 10.77
N ARG A 92 -2.17 8.62 11.68
CA ARG A 92 -2.33 10.07 11.91
C ARG A 92 -1.82 10.94 10.77
N ASP A 93 -0.93 10.41 9.93
CA ASP A 93 -0.25 11.16 8.88
C ASP A 93 -1.01 11.09 7.54
N LEU A 94 -1.97 10.15 7.40
CA LEU A 94 -2.74 9.95 6.16
C LEU A 94 -3.51 11.20 5.73
N GLY A 95 -4.29 11.80 6.65
CA GLY A 95 -5.07 13.02 6.35
C GLY A 95 -4.19 14.19 5.89
N PRO A 96 -3.15 14.57 6.66
CA PRO A 96 -2.19 15.58 6.23
C PRO A 96 -1.49 15.26 4.91
N ALA A 97 -1.13 14.00 4.65
CA ALA A 97 -0.46 13.60 3.40
C ALA A 97 -1.37 13.78 2.18
N LEU A 98 -2.65 13.39 2.28
CA LEU A 98 -3.65 13.59 1.23
C LEU A 98 -3.84 15.08 0.93
N ALA A 99 -4.02 15.90 1.97
CA ALA A 99 -4.22 17.35 1.83
C ALA A 99 -3.00 18.06 1.22
N ALA A 100 -1.80 17.62 1.57
CA ALA A 100 -0.54 18.18 1.06
C ALA A 100 -0.14 17.65 -0.33
N ARG A 101 -0.96 16.76 -0.93
CA ARG A 101 -0.62 16.05 -2.17
C ARG A 101 0.73 15.33 -2.11
N ALA A 102 1.07 14.79 -0.94
CA ALA A 102 2.35 14.14 -0.69
C ALA A 102 2.37 12.72 -1.25
N THR A 103 3.59 12.22 -1.49
CA THR A 103 3.88 10.80 -1.70
C THR A 103 4.50 10.25 -0.43
N GLY A 104 4.03 9.08 0.01
CA GLY A 104 4.52 8.46 1.22
C GLY A 104 4.16 6.98 1.34
N ALA A 105 5.10 6.25 1.92
CA ALA A 105 4.99 4.85 2.25
C ALA A 105 4.27 4.66 3.59
N THR A 106 3.31 3.76 3.65
CA THR A 106 2.53 3.51 4.87
C THR A 106 3.26 2.53 5.78
N THR A 107 3.29 2.86 7.07
CA THR A 107 3.67 1.91 8.14
C THR A 107 2.53 0.93 8.40
N VAL A 108 2.74 -0.07 9.26
CA VAL A 108 1.69 -0.97 9.78
C VAL A 108 0.42 -0.20 10.15
N ALA A 109 0.51 0.83 11.00
CA ALA A 109 -0.66 1.58 11.45
C ALA A 109 -1.39 2.32 10.31
N GLY A 110 -0.66 2.88 9.35
CA GLY A 110 -1.25 3.52 8.16
C GLY A 110 -1.93 2.50 7.25
N THR A 111 -1.26 1.37 7.02
CA THR A 111 -1.73 0.27 6.18
C THR A 111 -2.99 -0.38 6.76
N THR A 112 -3.01 -0.71 8.06
CA THR A 112 -4.20 -1.28 8.72
C THR A 112 -5.38 -0.31 8.68
N ARG A 113 -5.14 1.01 8.84
CA ARG A 113 -6.20 2.02 8.71
C ARG A 113 -6.79 2.05 7.30
N ALA A 114 -5.94 2.02 6.27
CA ALA A 114 -6.37 2.00 4.87
C ALA A 114 -7.13 0.71 4.53
N ALA A 115 -6.60 -0.45 4.96
CA ALA A 115 -7.22 -1.76 4.78
C ALA A 115 -8.62 -1.81 5.40
N ALA A 116 -8.77 -1.31 6.65
CA ALA A 116 -10.05 -1.26 7.33
C ALA A 116 -11.09 -0.38 6.60
N LEU A 117 -10.67 0.76 6.05
CA LEU A 117 -11.54 1.64 5.25
C LEU A 117 -12.01 0.96 3.95
N ALA A 118 -11.20 0.08 3.37
CA ALA A 118 -11.52 -0.68 2.17
C ALA A 118 -12.23 -2.03 2.44
N GLY A 119 -12.46 -2.40 3.69
CA GLY A 119 -13.04 -3.71 4.05
C GLY A 119 -12.07 -4.90 3.93
N VAL A 120 -10.76 -4.64 3.78
CA VAL A 120 -9.72 -5.69 3.77
C VAL A 120 -9.41 -6.12 5.21
N ARG A 121 -9.53 -7.42 5.49
CA ARG A 121 -9.44 -7.98 6.86
C ARG A 121 -8.08 -8.57 7.23
N PHE A 122 -7.18 -8.75 6.25
CA PHE A 122 -5.88 -9.38 6.46
C PHE A 122 -4.77 -8.43 6.05
N MET A 123 -3.68 -8.43 6.81
CA MET A 123 -2.46 -7.69 6.53
C MET A 123 -1.26 -8.58 6.83
N ALA A 124 -0.23 -8.52 5.99
CA ALA A 124 1.09 -9.09 6.25
C ALA A 124 2.16 -7.99 6.24
N THR A 125 3.20 -8.14 7.06
CA THR A 125 4.31 -7.18 7.23
C THR A 125 5.63 -7.89 7.47
#